data_AF-A0A955LUX4-F1
#
_entry.id   AF-A0A955LUX4-F1
#
_cell.length_a   1.000
_cell.length_b   1.000
_cell.length_c   1.000
_cell.angle_alpha   90.00
_cell.angle_beta   90.00
_cell.angle_gamma   90.00
#
_symmetry.space_group_name_H-M   'P 1'
#
loop_
_entity.id
_entity.type
_entity.pdbx_description
1 polymer ?
#
loop_
_entity_poly.entity_id
_entity_poly.type
_entity_poly.pdbx_seq_one_letter_code
_entity_poly.pdbx_strand_id
1 'polypeptide(L)'
;MRKQPVFSTLLKKDHLAGIQRRMLNDVEPYMKLIDDFARNGKTMGVWSLARMLFPIIESVAEVIYPRHGADRSPESKLLKQLGIRCPVLVWHMYRNSLMHNDCLQRVLYRKQEISWSISASGSAYHTFKNNQIHIDIKRLYSDLKSFLSLAIDQADPDETIELQTAVNLFDPLKPAIQNELFTVNQPS
;
A
#
# COMPACT_ATOMS: atom_id res chain seq x y z
N MET A 1 -11.42 21.76 -12.41
CA MET A 1 -12.56 20.84 -12.18
C MET A 1 -12.56 20.42 -10.72
N ARG A 2 -13.57 20.79 -9.91
CA ARG A 2 -13.59 20.48 -8.47
C ARG A 2 -14.22 19.11 -8.24
N LYS A 3 -13.39 18.11 -7.92
CA LYS A 3 -13.83 16.79 -7.43
C LYS A 3 -14.40 16.97 -6.02
N GLN A 4 -15.65 16.60 -5.79
CA GLN A 4 -16.23 16.59 -4.44
C GLN A 4 -16.11 15.19 -3.84
N PRO A 5 -15.33 14.98 -2.78
CA PRO A 5 -15.22 13.69 -2.11
C PRO A 5 -16.54 13.34 -1.38
N VAL A 6 -16.89 12.05 -1.37
CA VAL A 6 -17.97 11.49 -0.55
C VAL A 6 -17.33 10.63 0.52
N PHE A 7 -17.76 10.84 1.77
CA PHE A 7 -17.24 10.12 2.93
C PHE A 7 -18.28 9.15 3.49
N SER A 8 -17.81 8.05 4.05
CA SER A 8 -18.62 7.10 4.81
C SER A 8 -18.00 6.92 6.19
N THR A 9 -18.87 6.91 7.20
CA THR A 9 -18.48 6.64 8.59
C THR A 9 -18.55 5.15 8.86
N LEU A 10 -17.48 4.58 9.42
CA LEU A 10 -17.37 3.16 9.73
C LEU A 10 -16.70 2.99 11.09
N LEU A 11 -16.97 1.87 11.77
CA LEU A 11 -16.19 1.50 12.95
C LEU A 11 -14.75 1.21 12.54
N LYS A 12 -13.80 1.84 13.23
CA LYS A 12 -12.37 1.69 12.97
C LYS A 12 -11.93 0.24 13.07
N LYS A 13 -12.40 -0.46 14.11
CA LYS A 13 -12.11 -1.87 14.35
C LYS A 13 -12.55 -2.75 13.20
N ASP A 14 -13.78 -2.57 12.72
CA ASP A 14 -14.33 -3.35 11.60
C ASP A 14 -13.57 -3.08 10.30
N HIS A 15 -13.21 -1.83 10.07
CA HIS A 15 -12.42 -1.46 8.90
C HIS A 15 -11.02 -2.09 8.91
N LEU A 16 -10.29 -2.00 10.04
CA LEU A 16 -8.98 -2.63 10.19
C LEU A 16 -9.05 -4.16 10.09
N ALA A 17 -10.09 -4.78 10.66
CA ALA A 17 -10.34 -6.21 10.52
C ALA A 17 -10.63 -6.61 9.06
N GLY A 18 -11.35 -5.77 8.31
CA GLY A 18 -11.57 -5.93 6.88
C GLY A 18 -10.26 -5.86 6.08
N ILE A 19 -9.38 -4.90 6.39
CA ILE A 19 -8.05 -4.80 5.79
C ILE A 19 -7.22 -6.06 6.09
N GLN A 20 -7.19 -6.51 7.35
CA GLN A 20 -6.45 -7.71 7.74
C GLN A 20 -6.96 -8.93 6.97
N ARG A 21 -8.28 -9.10 6.82
CA ARG A 21 -8.87 -10.19 6.05
C ARG A 21 -8.42 -10.18 4.59
N ARG A 22 -8.41 -9.00 3.94
CA ARG A 22 -7.88 -8.86 2.57
C ARG A 22 -6.41 -9.23 2.48
N MET A 23 -5.61 -8.79 3.45
CA MET A 23 -4.20 -9.16 3.49
C MET A 23 -3.99 -10.68 3.63
N LEU A 24 -4.81 -11.37 4.43
CA LEU A 24 -4.75 -12.82 4.58
C LEU A 24 -5.26 -13.57 3.34
N ASN A 25 -6.29 -13.05 2.66
CA ASN A 25 -6.89 -13.72 1.51
C ASN A 25 -6.18 -13.42 0.19
N ASP A 26 -5.60 -12.23 0.04
CA ASP A 26 -5.03 -11.75 -1.22
C ASP A 26 -3.51 -11.89 -1.23
N VAL A 27 -2.83 -11.55 -0.11
CA VAL A 27 -1.36 -11.48 -0.05
C VAL A 27 -0.73 -12.78 0.46
N GLU A 28 -1.33 -13.41 1.47
CA GLU A 28 -0.77 -14.65 2.06
C GLU A 28 -0.66 -15.80 1.04
N PRO A 29 -1.64 -16.03 0.13
CA PRO A 29 -1.50 -17.06 -0.90
C PRO A 29 -0.33 -16.75 -1.85
N TYR A 30 -0.13 -15.48 -2.19
CA TYR A 30 1.00 -15.06 -3.02
C TYR A 30 2.35 -15.27 -2.34
N MET A 31 2.43 -15.04 -1.02
CA MET A 31 3.61 -15.36 -0.22
C MET A 31 3.93 -16.85 -0.27
N LYS A 32 2.92 -17.71 -0.08
CA LYS A 32 3.07 -19.17 -0.15
C LYS A 32 3.55 -19.63 -1.52
N LEU A 33 3.00 -19.06 -2.60
CA LEU A 33 3.47 -19.34 -3.96
C LEU A 33 4.95 -18.98 -4.12
N ILE A 34 5.38 -17.80 -3.65
CA ILE A 34 6.79 -17.38 -3.74
C ILE A 34 7.71 -18.32 -2.95
N ASP A 35 7.28 -18.81 -1.79
CA ASP A 35 8.01 -19.84 -1.05
C ASP A 35 8.17 -21.13 -1.83
N ASP A 36 7.10 -21.60 -2.48
CA ASP A 36 7.13 -22.81 -3.29
C ASP A 36 7.99 -22.65 -4.55
N PHE A 37 7.98 -21.47 -5.18
CA PHE A 37 8.88 -21.18 -6.31
C PHE A 37 10.35 -21.05 -5.89
N ALA A 38 10.62 -20.44 -4.74
CA ALA A 38 11.98 -20.29 -4.21
C ALA A 38 12.62 -21.65 -3.88
N ARG A 39 11.84 -22.59 -3.34
CA ARG A 39 12.27 -24.00 -3.13
C ARG A 39 12.68 -24.69 -4.43
N ASN A 40 12.10 -24.27 -5.56
CA ASN A 40 12.40 -24.79 -6.90
C ASN A 40 13.48 -23.98 -7.63
N GLY A 41 14.22 -23.11 -6.93
CA GLY A 41 15.32 -22.31 -7.49
C GLY A 41 14.88 -21.16 -8.42
N LYS A 42 13.59 -20.82 -8.45
CA LYS A 42 13.04 -19.73 -9.26
C LYS A 42 12.76 -18.50 -8.39
N THR A 43 13.29 -17.35 -8.77
CA THR A 43 12.95 -16.06 -8.15
C THR A 43 11.83 -15.39 -8.95
N MET A 44 10.65 -15.25 -8.36
CA MET A 44 9.49 -14.64 -9.02
C MET A 44 8.83 -13.59 -8.13
N GLY A 45 8.33 -12.51 -8.74
CA GLY A 45 7.21 -11.73 -8.20
C GLY A 45 7.45 -10.91 -6.92
N VAL A 46 8.70 -10.70 -6.47
CA VAL A 46 8.97 -9.92 -5.25
C VAL A 46 8.41 -8.49 -5.33
N TRP A 47 8.49 -7.87 -6.51
CA TRP A 47 7.85 -6.56 -6.77
C TRP A 47 6.33 -6.61 -6.76
N SER A 48 5.73 -7.74 -7.16
CA SER A 48 4.28 -7.94 -7.07
C SER A 48 3.81 -7.91 -5.61
N LEU A 49 4.57 -8.50 -4.69
CA LEU A 49 4.26 -8.39 -3.26
C LEU A 49 4.36 -6.95 -2.76
N ALA A 50 5.35 -6.17 -3.21
CA ALA A 50 5.41 -4.76 -2.88
C ALA A 50 4.17 -3.99 -3.36
N ARG A 51 3.69 -4.28 -4.59
CA ARG A 51 2.44 -3.71 -5.13
C ARG A 51 1.18 -4.12 -4.35
N MET A 52 1.18 -5.28 -3.71
CA MET A 52 0.05 -5.70 -2.86
C MET A 52 0.12 -5.08 -1.47
N LEU A 53 1.31 -4.99 -0.88
CA LEU A 53 1.51 -4.55 0.50
C LEU A 53 1.44 -3.05 0.68
N PHE A 54 2.08 -2.27 -0.18
CA PHE A 54 2.16 -0.82 0.01
C PHE A 54 0.80 -0.11 -0.05
N PRO A 55 -0.18 -0.52 -0.90
CA PRO A 55 -1.53 0.03 -0.82
C PRO A 55 -2.23 -0.31 0.51
N ILE A 56 -1.97 -1.49 1.07
CA ILE A 56 -2.47 -1.86 2.41
C ILE A 56 -1.84 -0.96 3.47
N ILE A 57 -0.52 -0.72 3.38
CA ILE A 57 0.19 0.23 4.26
C ILE A 57 -0.42 1.63 4.18
N GLU A 58 -0.74 2.12 2.98
CA GLU A 58 -1.42 3.41 2.78
C GLU A 58 -2.77 3.43 3.51
N SER A 59 -3.62 2.43 3.28
CA SER A 59 -4.94 2.33 3.93
C SER A 59 -4.86 2.26 5.45
N VAL A 60 -3.93 1.47 6.00
CA VAL A 60 -3.74 1.37 7.46
C VAL A 60 -3.20 2.68 8.02
N ALA A 61 -2.23 3.30 7.33
CA ALA A 61 -1.61 4.53 7.78
C ALA A 61 -2.61 5.69 7.83
N GLU A 62 -3.50 5.82 6.86
CA GLU A 62 -4.53 6.86 6.85
C GLU A 62 -5.50 6.74 8.03
N VAL A 63 -5.78 5.52 8.48
CA VAL A 63 -6.67 5.23 9.61
C VAL A 63 -6.00 5.43 10.96
N ILE A 64 -4.73 5.02 11.09
CA ILE A 64 -3.99 5.09 12.37
C ILE A 64 -3.35 6.46 12.59
N TYR A 65 -2.91 7.11 11.51
CA TYR A 65 -2.25 8.41 11.54
C TYR A 65 -3.03 9.42 10.70
N PRO A 66 -4.28 9.76 11.09
CA PRO A 66 -5.07 10.74 10.36
C PRO A 66 -4.28 12.04 10.19
N ARG A 67 -4.37 12.61 8.99
CA ARG A 67 -3.61 13.80 8.59
C ARG A 67 -4.08 15.02 9.40
N HIS A 68 -3.46 15.25 10.56
CA HIS A 68 -3.64 16.47 11.33
C HIS A 68 -2.47 17.43 11.10
N GLY A 69 -2.75 18.62 10.58
CA GLY A 69 -1.79 19.72 10.45
C GLY A 69 -0.67 19.49 9.43
N ALA A 70 0.56 19.83 9.81
CA ALA A 70 1.74 19.84 8.93
C ALA A 70 2.43 18.47 8.76
N ASP A 71 1.89 17.40 9.32
CA ASP A 71 2.46 16.05 9.20
C ASP A 71 2.09 15.42 7.85
N ARG A 72 3.04 15.46 6.90
CA ARG A 72 2.77 15.25 5.47
C ARG A 72 2.79 13.79 4.98
N SER A 73 3.02 12.79 5.84
CA SER A 73 3.03 11.39 5.39
C SER A 73 2.71 10.39 6.51
N PRO A 74 1.42 10.06 6.70
CA PRO A 74 0.97 8.93 7.53
C PRO A 74 1.74 7.64 7.25
N GLU A 75 2.00 7.36 5.98
CA GLU A 75 2.63 6.14 5.48
C GLU A 75 4.08 6.06 5.97
N SER A 76 4.79 7.18 6.01
CA SER A 76 6.13 7.24 6.57
C SER A 76 6.17 6.95 8.08
N LYS A 77 5.12 7.32 8.83
CA LYS A 77 5.02 6.99 10.26
C LYS A 77 4.83 5.49 10.47
N LEU A 78 3.93 4.88 9.70
CA LEU A 78 3.72 3.43 9.76
C LEU A 78 4.96 2.66 9.31
N LEU A 79 5.56 3.02 8.17
CA LEU A 79 6.80 2.40 7.69
C LEU A 79 7.92 2.45 8.75
N LYS A 80 8.06 3.59 9.46
CA LYS A 80 9.02 3.71 10.56
C LYS A 80 8.77 2.69 11.68
N GLN A 81 7.51 2.47 12.05
CA GLN A 81 7.13 1.47 13.06
C GLN A 81 7.35 0.03 12.61
N LEU A 82 7.17 -0.22 11.31
CA LEU A 82 7.49 -1.50 10.67
C LEU A 82 9.01 -1.71 10.49
N GLY A 83 9.85 -0.86 11.09
CA GLY A 83 11.31 -0.99 11.05
C GLY A 83 11.96 -0.57 9.75
N ILE A 84 11.23 0.04 8.81
CA ILE A 84 11.78 0.48 7.53
C ILE A 84 12.76 1.63 7.73
N ARG A 85 13.95 1.50 7.12
CA ARG A 85 14.97 2.56 7.10
C ARG A 85 14.64 3.59 6.03
N CYS A 86 14.84 4.86 6.36
CA CYS A 86 14.50 6.01 5.50
C CYS A 86 13.05 5.97 4.99
N PRO A 87 12.04 5.91 5.88
CA PRO A 87 10.65 5.63 5.53
C PRO A 87 10.04 6.61 4.51
N VAL A 88 10.37 7.92 4.64
CA VAL A 88 9.96 8.95 3.68
C VAL A 88 10.50 8.66 2.28
N LEU A 89 11.78 8.31 2.19
CA LEU A 89 12.42 8.01 0.91
C LEU A 89 11.84 6.74 0.28
N VAL A 90 11.64 5.69 1.08
CA VAL A 90 11.01 4.44 0.63
C VAL A 90 9.60 4.69 0.09
N TRP A 91 8.79 5.48 0.79
CA TRP A 91 7.45 5.83 0.32
C TRP A 91 7.49 6.54 -1.04
N HIS A 92 8.37 7.52 -1.19
CA HIS A 92 8.55 8.21 -2.47
C HIS A 92 9.07 7.29 -3.56
N MET A 93 10.06 6.45 -3.28
CA MET A 93 10.60 5.49 -4.27
C MET A 93 9.51 4.52 -4.72
N TYR A 94 8.69 3.99 -3.81
CA TYR A 94 7.55 3.15 -4.16
C TYR A 94 6.54 3.87 -5.06
N ARG A 95 6.05 5.04 -4.65
CA ARG A 95 5.06 5.81 -5.42
C ARG A 95 5.56 6.14 -6.82
N ASN A 96 6.85 6.47 -6.96
CA ASN A 96 7.44 6.73 -8.28
C ASN A 96 7.70 5.43 -9.07
N SER A 97 8.06 4.33 -8.42
CA SER A 97 8.26 3.04 -9.11
C SER A 97 7.00 2.54 -9.82
N LEU A 98 5.81 2.76 -9.23
CA LEU A 98 4.53 2.46 -9.89
C LEU A 98 4.33 3.24 -11.20
N MET A 99 4.80 4.50 -11.24
CA MET A 99 4.69 5.36 -12.43
C MET A 99 5.72 5.01 -13.51
N HIS A 100 6.70 4.17 -13.18
CA HIS A 100 7.82 3.82 -14.06
C HIS A 100 7.98 2.31 -14.26
N ASN A 101 6.90 1.53 -14.18
CA ASN A 101 6.90 0.07 -14.42
C ASN A 101 7.94 -0.70 -13.58
N ASP A 102 8.17 -0.31 -12.32
CA ASP A 102 9.21 -0.84 -11.42
C ASP A 102 10.66 -0.62 -11.86
N CYS A 103 10.90 0.10 -12.97
CA CYS A 103 12.24 0.37 -13.46
C CYS A 103 12.98 1.41 -12.60
N LEU A 104 12.27 2.14 -11.73
CA LEU A 104 12.88 3.10 -10.82
C LEU A 104 13.59 2.36 -9.68
N GLN A 105 14.88 2.11 -9.89
CA GLN A 105 15.74 1.45 -8.91
C GLN A 105 16.56 2.42 -8.07
N ARG A 106 16.66 3.69 -8.50
CA ARG A 106 17.56 4.68 -7.92
C ARG A 106 16.95 6.08 -7.89
N VAL A 107 17.36 6.89 -6.93
CA VAL A 107 16.97 8.29 -6.75
C VAL A 107 18.17 9.12 -6.34
N LEU A 108 18.21 10.39 -6.78
CA LEU A 108 19.22 11.34 -6.32
C LEU A 108 18.68 12.08 -5.09
N TYR A 109 19.31 11.90 -3.94
CA TYR A 109 18.97 12.59 -2.70
C TYR A 109 20.20 13.33 -2.15
N ARG A 110 20.12 14.66 -2.03
CA ARG A 110 21.22 15.51 -1.54
C ARG A 110 22.57 15.24 -2.24
N LYS A 111 22.55 15.12 -3.58
CA LYS A 111 23.70 14.78 -4.43
C LYS A 111 24.27 13.36 -4.24
N GLN A 112 23.59 12.49 -3.49
CA GLN A 112 23.94 11.08 -3.36
C GLN A 112 22.93 10.23 -4.12
N GLU A 113 23.43 9.27 -4.88
CA GLU A 113 22.58 8.26 -5.52
C GLU A 113 22.22 7.19 -4.50
N ILE A 114 20.92 7.06 -4.24
CA ILE A 114 20.38 6.03 -3.35
C ILE A 114 19.63 5.02 -4.19
N SER A 115 19.99 3.74 -4.05
CA SER A 115 19.27 2.64 -4.67
C SER A 115 18.36 1.94 -3.66
N TRP A 116 17.41 1.15 -4.16
CA TRP A 116 16.66 0.22 -3.32
C TRP A 116 16.58 -1.16 -3.95
N SER A 117 16.46 -2.16 -3.09
CA SER A 117 16.28 -3.55 -3.45
C SER A 117 15.21 -4.17 -2.57
N ILE A 118 14.44 -5.09 -3.15
CA ILE A 118 13.44 -5.86 -2.43
C ILE A 118 13.81 -7.33 -2.53
N SER A 119 13.80 -8.02 -1.40
CA SER A 119 14.00 -9.47 -1.31
C SER A 119 12.82 -10.13 -0.62
N ALA A 120 12.75 -11.47 -0.68
CA ALA A 120 11.75 -12.26 0.03
C ALA A 120 12.44 -13.38 0.84
N SER A 121 13.46 -13.02 1.62
CA SER A 121 14.20 -14.02 2.42
C SER A 121 13.46 -14.41 3.70
N GLY A 122 12.73 -13.47 4.31
CA GLY A 122 12.03 -13.65 5.59
C GLY A 122 12.92 -13.56 6.82
N SER A 123 14.24 -13.63 6.66
CA SER A 123 15.24 -13.56 7.73
C SER A 123 16.07 -12.28 7.73
N ALA A 124 15.97 -11.46 6.67
CA ALA A 124 16.73 -10.22 6.57
C ALA A 124 15.98 -9.06 7.25
N TYR A 125 16.75 -8.21 7.93
CA TYR A 125 16.25 -6.94 8.44
C TYR A 125 16.15 -5.90 7.31
N HIS A 126 15.30 -4.90 7.51
CA HIS A 126 15.33 -3.69 6.70
C HIS A 126 16.61 -2.91 6.99
N THR A 127 17.45 -2.70 5.97
CA THR A 127 18.74 -2.05 6.13
C THR A 127 18.90 -0.85 5.23
N PHE A 128 19.74 0.09 5.64
CA PHE A 128 20.30 1.13 4.79
C PHE A 128 21.82 1.09 4.92
N LYS A 129 22.52 0.62 3.89
CA LYS A 129 23.98 0.46 3.88
C LYS A 129 24.51 0.75 2.48
N ASN A 130 25.66 1.41 2.37
CA ASN A 130 26.31 1.73 1.09
C ASN A 130 25.36 2.43 0.10
N ASN A 131 24.56 3.39 0.58
CA ASN A 131 23.52 4.08 -0.19
C ASN A 131 22.48 3.16 -0.86
N GLN A 132 22.27 1.96 -0.30
CA GLN A 132 21.22 1.05 -0.74
C GLN A 132 20.26 0.78 0.41
N ILE A 133 18.97 0.98 0.13
CA ILE A 133 17.87 0.55 0.98
C ILE A 133 17.54 -0.90 0.63
N HIS A 134 17.46 -1.77 1.63
CA HIS A 134 17.02 -3.14 1.46
C HIS A 134 15.71 -3.36 2.20
N ILE A 135 14.70 -3.87 1.50
CA ILE A 135 13.41 -4.24 2.07
C ILE A 135 13.23 -5.74 1.93
N ASP A 136 13.17 -6.46 3.05
CA ASP A 136 12.69 -7.82 3.06
C ASP A 136 11.15 -7.81 3.10
N ILE A 137 10.52 -8.22 2.01
CA ILE A 137 9.08 -8.10 1.84
C ILE A 137 8.28 -9.06 2.73
N LYS A 138 8.87 -10.21 3.09
CA LYS A 138 8.24 -11.18 4.00
C LYS A 138 8.28 -10.66 5.43
N ARG A 139 9.42 -10.05 5.82
CA ARG A 139 9.51 -9.35 7.11
C ARG A 139 8.49 -8.23 7.19
N LEU A 140 8.39 -7.40 6.16
CA LEU A 140 7.41 -6.31 6.09
C LEU A 140 5.97 -6.82 6.26
N TYR A 141 5.60 -7.91 5.57
CA TYR A 141 4.29 -8.55 5.73
C TYR A 141 4.06 -9.04 7.16
N SER A 142 5.03 -9.75 7.75
CA SER A 142 4.90 -10.28 9.12
C SER A 142 4.74 -9.17 10.15
N ASP A 143 5.55 -8.11 10.03
CA ASP A 143 5.51 -6.96 10.93
C ASP A 143 4.18 -6.20 10.75
N LEU A 144 3.71 -6.00 9.52
CA LEU A 144 2.42 -5.37 9.24
C LEU A 144 1.24 -6.21 9.77
N LYS A 145 1.30 -7.54 9.63
CA LYS A 145 0.29 -8.46 10.17
C LYS A 145 0.21 -8.38 11.69
N SER A 146 1.36 -8.34 12.35
CA SER A 146 1.46 -8.21 13.80
C SER A 146 0.95 -6.85 14.26
N PHE A 147 1.36 -5.78 13.58
CA PHE A 147 0.89 -4.42 13.83
C PHE A 147 -0.63 -4.30 13.71
N LEU A 148 -1.21 -4.81 12.62
CA LEU A 148 -2.66 -4.79 12.39
C LEU A 148 -3.43 -5.54 13.47
N SER A 149 -2.95 -6.71 13.88
CA SER A 149 -3.60 -7.50 14.94
C SER A 149 -3.65 -6.69 16.24
N LEU A 150 -2.51 -6.11 16.63
CA LEU A 150 -2.43 -5.26 17.81
C LEU A 150 -3.34 -4.02 17.71
N ALA A 151 -3.37 -3.36 16.54
CA ALA A 151 -4.20 -2.19 16.32
C ALA A 151 -5.71 -2.50 16.38
N ILE A 152 -6.13 -3.70 15.93
CA ILE A 152 -7.51 -4.17 16.04
C ILE A 152 -7.87 -4.47 17.50
N ASP A 153 -6.96 -5.12 18.22
CA ASP A 153 -7.18 -5.49 19.63
C ASP A 153 -7.25 -4.25 20.54
N GLN A 154 -6.49 -3.20 20.19
CA GLN A 154 -6.43 -1.94 20.94
C GLN A 154 -7.45 -0.89 20.48
N ALA A 155 -8.17 -1.12 19.39
CA ALA A 155 -9.16 -0.17 18.90
C ALA A 155 -10.36 -0.08 19.87
N ASP A 156 -10.76 1.14 20.20
CA ASP A 156 -11.98 1.39 20.95
C ASP A 156 -13.18 0.85 20.15
N PRO A 157 -14.06 0.02 20.76
CA PRO A 157 -15.21 -0.57 20.08
C PRO A 157 -16.14 0.45 19.41
N ASP A 158 -16.21 1.67 19.94
CA ASP A 158 -17.12 2.72 19.49
C ASP A 158 -16.41 3.80 18.65
N GLU A 159 -15.08 3.69 18.45
CA GLU A 159 -14.33 4.66 17.64
C GLU A 159 -14.69 4.52 16.15
N THR A 160 -15.22 5.60 15.59
CA THR A 160 -15.54 5.71 14.17
C THR A 160 -14.46 6.46 13.39
N ILE A 161 -14.31 6.12 12.13
CA ILE A 161 -13.47 6.82 11.15
C ILE A 161 -14.30 7.28 9.96
N GLU A 162 -13.88 8.37 9.33
CA GLU A 162 -14.43 8.84 8.05
C GLU A 162 -13.47 8.46 6.93
N LEU A 163 -13.98 7.70 5.95
CA LEU A 163 -13.22 7.29 4.79
C LEU A 163 -13.84 7.85 3.52
N GLN A 164 -13.00 8.36 2.64
CA GLN A 164 -13.45 8.78 1.32
C GLN A 164 -13.78 7.53 0.48
N THR A 165 -15.06 7.29 0.23
CA THR A 165 -15.55 6.11 -0.50
C THR A 165 -15.93 6.40 -1.94
N ALA A 166 -16.16 7.66 -2.29
CA ALA A 166 -16.41 8.05 -3.67
C ALA A 166 -15.89 9.45 -4.00
N VAL A 167 -15.88 9.75 -5.30
CA VAL A 167 -15.63 11.08 -5.84
C VAL A 167 -16.77 11.42 -6.77
N ASN A 168 -17.49 12.50 -6.48
CA ASN A 168 -18.43 13.08 -7.42
C ASN A 168 -17.65 13.75 -8.56
N LEU A 169 -17.73 13.13 -9.73
CA LEU A 169 -17.31 13.73 -10.98
C LEU A 169 -18.46 14.61 -11.47
N PHE A 170 -18.36 15.93 -11.28
CA PHE A 170 -19.34 16.88 -11.83
C PHE A 170 -19.38 16.78 -13.36
N ASP A 171 -20.59 16.88 -13.92
CA ASP A 171 -20.96 16.23 -15.16
C ASP A 171 -21.07 17.18 -16.38
N PRO A 172 -20.10 17.12 -17.31
CA PRO A 172 -20.34 17.34 -18.74
C PRO A 172 -20.29 16.02 -19.55
N LEU A 173 -20.19 14.86 -18.90
CA LEU A 173 -20.03 13.54 -19.51
C LEU A 173 -21.35 12.76 -19.69
N LYS A 174 -22.47 13.26 -19.15
CA LYS A 174 -23.81 12.65 -19.26
C LYS A 174 -24.19 12.28 -20.69
N PRO A 175 -23.96 13.15 -21.70
CA PRO A 175 -24.28 12.79 -23.08
C PRO A 175 -23.36 11.69 -23.64
N ALA A 176 -22.09 11.66 -23.23
CA ALA A 176 -21.12 10.69 -23.73
C ALA A 176 -21.33 9.29 -23.14
N ILE A 177 -21.57 9.20 -21.83
CA ILE A 177 -21.79 7.92 -21.13
C ILE A 177 -23.14 7.31 -21.51
N GLN A 178 -24.17 8.12 -21.76
CA GLN A 178 -25.46 7.60 -22.24
C GLN A 178 -25.32 6.98 -23.64
N ASN A 179 -24.64 7.64 -24.58
CA ASN A 179 -24.49 7.11 -25.94
C ASN A 179 -23.68 5.81 -26.03
N GLU A 180 -22.69 5.60 -25.16
CA GLU A 180 -21.91 4.35 -25.12
C GLU A 180 -22.68 3.19 -24.45
N LEU A 181 -23.54 3.46 -23.45
CA LEU A 181 -24.32 2.42 -22.79
C LEU A 181 -25.51 1.92 -23.65
N PHE A 182 -26.01 2.73 -24.59
CA PHE A 182 -27.11 2.35 -25.49
C PHE A 182 -26.68 1.76 -26.84
N THR A 183 -25.40 1.89 -27.22
CA THR A 183 -24.88 1.31 -28.48
C THR A 183 -24.45 -0.16 -28.35
N VAL A 184 -24.21 -0.66 -27.14
CA VAL A 184 -23.82 -2.07 -26.89
C VAL A 184 -25.01 -3.04 -26.91
N ASN A 185 -26.25 -2.53 -26.86
CA ASN A 185 -27.47 -3.36 -26.74
C ASN A 185 -28.32 -3.44 -28.02
N GLN A 186 -27.77 -3.18 -29.20
CA GLN A 186 -28.45 -3.46 -30.46
C GLN A 186 -27.87 -4.75 -31.07
N PRO A 187 -28.51 -5.91 -30.87
CA PRO A 187 -28.16 -7.12 -31.62
C PRO A 187 -28.45 -6.88 -33.10
N SER A 188 -27.49 -7.30 -33.94
CA SER A 188 -27.57 -7.34 -35.41
C SER A 188 -28.65 -8.30 -35.89
#